data_AF-A0A257DFT2-F1
#
_entry.id   AF-A0A257DFT2-F1
#
_cell.length_a   1.000
_cell.length_b   1.000
_cell.length_c   1.000
_cell.angle_alpha   90.00
_cell.angle_beta   90.00
_cell.angle_gamma   90.00
#
_symmetry.space_group_name_H-M   'P 1'
#
loop_
_entity.id
_entity.type
_entity.pdbx_description
1 polymer ?
#
loop_
_entity_poly.entity_id
_entity_poly.type
_entity_poly.pdbx_seq_one_letter_code
_entity_poly.pdbx_strand_id
1 'polypeptide(L)'
;MNMGSIRGAIFVLALLATGIAGAQTHLMNELDFLKLPPECSARLRGSDATKGMWRQRIGDEQFLHLHHYCFGLFFLNRGMATFEKRKRNENLDHSVKEFQYVIDRWPASSPYRKQALEAQQRARLLTMR
;
A
#
# COMPACT_ATOMS: atom_id res chain seq x y z
N MET A 1 0.00 -9.46 71.59
CA MET A 1 0.65 -8.76 70.47
C MET A 1 -0.03 -9.26 69.21
N ASN A 2 -0.88 -8.44 68.58
CA ASN A 2 -1.77 -8.89 67.49
C ASN A 2 -1.54 -8.07 66.20
N MET A 3 -1.76 -8.75 65.08
CA MET A 3 -1.31 -8.48 63.72
C MET A 3 -1.49 -7.04 63.20
N GLY A 4 -0.41 -6.50 62.62
CA GLY A 4 -0.38 -5.29 61.83
C GLY A 4 -0.58 -5.58 60.34
N SER A 5 -1.54 -4.87 59.76
CA SER A 5 -1.91 -4.78 58.36
C SER A 5 -0.73 -4.38 57.46
N ILE A 6 -0.51 -5.11 56.35
CA ILE A 6 0.23 -4.56 55.20
C ILE A 6 -0.68 -4.59 53.98
N ARG A 7 -1.01 -3.37 53.59
CA ARG A 7 -1.84 -3.00 52.45
C ARG A 7 -1.05 -3.22 51.15
N GLY A 8 -1.72 -3.84 50.19
CA GLY A 8 -1.75 -3.45 48.78
C GLY A 8 -0.43 -3.23 48.04
N ALA A 9 -0.13 -4.13 47.10
CA ALA A 9 0.49 -3.77 45.82
C ALA A 9 0.10 -4.82 44.77
N ILE A 10 -1.10 -4.70 44.20
CA ILE A 10 -1.44 -5.39 42.95
C ILE A 10 -0.75 -4.61 41.84
N PHE A 11 0.42 -5.08 41.40
CA PHE A 11 1.04 -4.60 40.17
C PHE A 11 0.24 -5.14 38.98
N VAL A 12 -0.68 -4.32 38.46
CA VAL A 12 -1.29 -4.55 37.14
C VAL A 12 -0.23 -4.22 36.10
N LEU A 13 0.44 -5.26 35.58
CA LEU A 13 1.35 -5.15 34.46
C LEU A 13 0.47 -4.95 33.19
N ALA A 14 0.28 -3.70 32.80
CA ALA A 14 -0.46 -3.35 31.58
C ALA A 14 0.30 -3.89 30.35
N LEU A 15 -0.38 -4.74 29.59
CA LEU A 15 0.09 -5.25 28.30
C LEU A 15 0.27 -4.08 27.32
N LEU A 16 1.52 -3.73 27.01
CA LEU A 16 1.84 -2.98 25.80
C LEU A 16 1.84 -3.97 24.62
N ALA A 17 0.66 -4.26 24.08
CA ALA A 17 0.55 -4.82 22.75
C ALA A 17 0.97 -3.74 21.75
N THR A 18 2.28 -3.65 21.47
CA THR A 18 2.76 -2.91 20.31
C THR A 18 2.23 -3.62 19.07
N GLY A 19 1.16 -3.07 18.50
CA GLY A 19 0.68 -3.48 17.19
C GLY A 19 1.76 -3.15 16.17
N ILE A 20 2.56 -4.16 15.79
CA ILE A 20 3.46 -4.05 14.65
C ILE A 20 2.54 -4.06 13.43
N ALA A 21 2.32 -2.89 12.83
CA ALA A 21 1.76 -2.79 11.50
C ALA A 21 2.76 -3.42 10.51
N GLY A 22 2.68 -4.73 10.32
CA GLY A 22 3.45 -5.44 9.31
C GLY A 22 3.11 -4.89 7.92
N ALA A 23 4.14 -4.51 7.17
CA ALA A 23 4.00 -4.02 5.81
C ALA A 23 3.17 -4.99 4.95
N GLN A 24 2.19 -4.48 4.21
CA GLN A 24 1.21 -5.21 3.41
C GLN A 24 1.79 -5.94 2.17
N THR A 25 3.10 -6.24 2.14
CA THR A 25 3.74 -6.91 1.00
C THR A 25 3.32 -8.38 0.86
N HIS A 26 2.72 -9.00 1.89
CA HIS A 26 2.21 -10.38 1.84
C HIS A 26 1.00 -10.56 0.88
N LEU A 27 0.47 -9.47 0.31
CA LEU A 27 -0.65 -9.56 -0.63
C LEU A 27 -0.24 -9.93 -2.06
N MET A 28 1.01 -9.65 -2.46
CA MET A 28 1.51 -9.86 -3.81
C MET A 28 2.42 -11.10 -3.87
N ASN A 29 2.23 -11.94 -4.89
CA ASN A 29 3.14 -13.05 -5.22
C ASN A 29 4.05 -12.69 -6.41
N GLU A 30 4.97 -13.59 -6.78
CA GLU A 30 5.89 -13.36 -7.90
C GLU A 30 5.18 -13.09 -9.24
N LEU A 31 4.05 -13.75 -9.52
CA LEU A 31 3.27 -13.50 -10.73
C LEU A 31 2.62 -12.10 -10.74
N ASP A 32 2.32 -11.54 -9.56
CA ASP A 32 1.85 -10.17 -9.45
C ASP A 32 2.97 -9.20 -9.81
N PHE A 33 4.19 -9.43 -9.29
CA PHE A 33 5.35 -8.59 -9.61
C PHE A 33 5.75 -8.62 -11.09
N LEU A 34 5.55 -9.74 -11.79
CA LEU A 34 5.79 -9.84 -13.24
C LEU A 34 4.85 -8.94 -14.06
N LYS A 35 3.70 -8.54 -13.51
CA LYS A 35 2.72 -7.67 -14.17
C LYS A 35 2.87 -6.20 -13.79
N LEU A 36 3.84 -5.87 -12.93
CA LEU A 36 4.07 -4.51 -12.45
C LEU A 36 5.30 -3.89 -13.14
N PRO A 37 5.31 -2.56 -13.31
CA PRO A 37 6.49 -1.82 -13.74
C PRO A 37 7.71 -2.07 -12.83
N PRO A 38 8.95 -1.95 -13.34
CA PRO A 38 10.17 -2.26 -12.59
C PRO A 38 10.35 -1.38 -11.34
N GLU A 39 9.89 -0.13 -11.36
CA GLU A 39 9.91 0.77 -10.21
C GLU A 39 9.07 0.26 -9.04
N CYS A 40 8.04 -0.56 -9.29
CA CYS A 40 7.26 -1.18 -8.24
C CYS A 40 8.02 -2.29 -7.53
N SER A 41 8.75 -3.13 -8.27
CA SER A 41 9.67 -4.08 -7.66
C SER A 41 10.74 -3.36 -6.84
N ALA A 42 11.29 -2.27 -7.36
CA ALA A 42 12.26 -1.47 -6.61
C ALA A 42 11.70 -0.87 -5.31
N ARG A 43 10.49 -0.31 -5.35
CA ARG A 43 9.87 0.32 -4.18
C ARG A 43 9.44 -0.67 -3.10
N LEU A 44 8.86 -1.80 -3.52
CA LEU A 44 8.21 -2.75 -2.62
C LEU A 44 9.16 -3.83 -2.09
N ARG A 45 10.18 -4.23 -2.86
CA ARG A 45 11.12 -5.31 -2.47
C ARG A 45 12.59 -5.04 -2.78
N GLY A 46 12.93 -3.89 -3.38
CA GLY A 46 14.31 -3.56 -3.73
C GLY A 46 15.21 -3.32 -2.52
N SER A 47 16.51 -3.53 -2.71
CA SER A 47 17.54 -3.13 -1.75
C SER A 47 17.63 -1.61 -1.62
N ASP A 48 18.33 -1.11 -0.60
CA ASP A 48 18.52 0.33 -0.42
C ASP A 48 19.27 0.99 -1.59
N ALA A 49 20.21 0.27 -2.20
CA ALA A 49 20.88 0.71 -3.42
C ALA A 49 19.88 0.87 -4.58
N THR A 50 19.02 -0.13 -4.82
CA THR A 50 17.99 -0.06 -5.86
C THR A 50 16.99 1.06 -5.60
N LYS A 51 16.51 1.20 -4.36
CA LYS A 51 15.63 2.30 -3.96
C LYS A 51 16.31 3.66 -4.15
N GLY A 52 17.59 3.77 -3.82
CA GLY A 52 18.39 4.98 -4.03
C GLY A 52 18.44 5.41 -5.50
N MET A 53 18.68 4.48 -6.41
CA MET A 53 18.68 4.77 -7.85
C MET A 53 17.32 5.27 -8.35
N TRP A 54 16.22 4.66 -7.88
CA TRP A 54 14.88 5.09 -8.28
C TRP A 54 14.44 6.42 -7.64
N ARG A 55 14.86 6.69 -6.40
CA ARG A 55 14.72 8.01 -5.78
C ARG A 55 15.36 9.11 -6.61
N GLN A 56 16.57 8.89 -7.12
CA GLN A 56 17.25 9.86 -7.99
C GLN A 56 16.51 10.10 -9.32
N ARG A 57 15.85 9.07 -9.87
CA ARG A 57 15.11 9.16 -11.15
C ARG A 57 13.72 9.79 -10.99
N ILE A 58 13.02 9.45 -9.91
CA ILE A 58 11.61 9.80 -9.69
C ILE A 58 11.48 11.06 -8.81
N GLY A 59 12.48 11.34 -7.97
CA GLY A 59 12.42 12.32 -6.89
C GLY A 59 11.94 11.69 -5.59
N ASP A 60 12.51 12.12 -4.47
CA ASP A 60 12.30 11.51 -3.14
C ASP A 60 10.83 11.53 -2.71
N GLU A 61 10.17 12.69 -2.80
CA GLU A 61 8.76 12.86 -2.43
C GLU A 61 7.84 11.96 -3.26
N GLN A 62 8.09 11.87 -4.56
CA GLN A 62 7.27 11.03 -5.42
C GLN A 62 7.50 9.54 -5.16
N PHE A 63 8.77 9.14 -4.98
CA PHE A 63 9.15 7.78 -4.68
C PHE A 63 8.61 7.30 -3.33
N LEU A 64 8.52 8.18 -2.33
CA LEU A 64 7.92 7.88 -1.03
C LEU A 64 6.51 7.27 -1.21
N HIS A 65 5.69 7.91 -2.04
CA HIS A 65 4.29 7.53 -2.28
C HIS A 65 4.09 6.49 -3.39
N LEU A 66 5.14 6.14 -4.14
CA LEU A 66 5.08 5.19 -5.26
C LEU A 66 4.48 3.82 -4.90
N HIS A 67 4.57 3.41 -3.63
CA HIS A 67 3.97 2.15 -3.20
C HIS A 67 2.44 2.12 -3.39
N HIS A 68 1.74 3.23 -3.19
CA HIS A 68 0.31 3.33 -3.44
C HIS A 68 -0.02 3.17 -4.93
N TYR A 69 0.76 3.79 -5.84
CA TYR A 69 0.62 3.56 -7.28
C TYR A 69 0.77 2.08 -7.64
N CYS A 70 1.75 1.40 -7.05
CA CYS A 70 1.98 -0.02 -7.28
C CYS A 70 0.87 -0.91 -6.73
N PHE A 71 0.32 -0.61 -5.55
CA PHE A 71 -0.87 -1.30 -5.04
C PHE A 71 -2.11 -1.02 -5.91
N GLY A 72 -2.25 0.21 -6.43
CA GLY A 72 -3.30 0.56 -7.39
C GLY A 72 -3.27 -0.30 -8.64
N LEU A 73 -2.08 -0.50 -9.23
CA LEU A 73 -1.89 -1.39 -10.38
C LEU A 73 -2.13 -2.86 -10.04
N PHE A 74 -1.67 -3.32 -8.88
CA PHE A 74 -1.92 -4.68 -8.39
C PHE A 74 -3.42 -4.97 -8.29
N PHE A 75 -4.17 -4.09 -7.62
CA PHE A 75 -5.61 -4.24 -7.47
C PHE A 75 -6.36 -4.12 -8.79
N LEU A 76 -5.90 -3.26 -9.72
CA LEU A 76 -6.46 -3.18 -11.07
C LEU A 76 -6.31 -4.52 -11.81
N ASN A 77 -5.10 -5.06 -11.83
CA ASN A 77 -4.80 -6.34 -12.47
C ASN A 77 -5.60 -7.50 -11.85
N ARG A 78 -5.74 -7.50 -10.52
CA ARG A 78 -6.51 -8.51 -9.80
C ARG A 78 -8.00 -8.40 -10.08
N GLY A 79 -8.54 -7.18 -10.12
CA GLY A 79 -9.91 -6.91 -10.52
C GLY A 79 -10.20 -7.43 -11.93
N MET A 80 -9.32 -7.15 -12.89
CA MET A 80 -9.45 -7.65 -14.26
C MET A 80 -9.42 -9.18 -14.38
N ALA A 81 -8.71 -9.87 -13.49
CA ALA A 81 -8.60 -11.34 -13.48
C ALA A 81 -9.68 -12.03 -12.62
N THR A 82 -10.53 -11.27 -11.92
CA THR A 82 -11.53 -11.83 -10.98
C THR A 82 -12.90 -11.92 -11.64
N PHE A 83 -13.45 -13.12 -11.73
CA PHE A 83 -14.78 -13.35 -12.32
C PHE A 83 -15.94 -12.99 -11.38
N GLU A 84 -15.80 -13.33 -10.09
CA GLU A 84 -16.85 -13.07 -9.10
C GLU A 84 -17.04 -11.55 -8.92
N LYS A 85 -18.27 -11.06 -9.16
CA LYS A 85 -18.58 -9.63 -9.32
C LYS A 85 -18.25 -8.80 -8.09
N ARG A 86 -18.57 -9.28 -6.89
CA ARG A 86 -18.32 -8.54 -5.65
C ARG A 86 -16.82 -8.37 -5.41
N LYS A 87 -16.06 -9.46 -5.44
CA LYS A 87 -14.59 -9.44 -5.31
C LYS A 87 -13.93 -8.62 -6.41
N ARG A 88 -14.44 -8.70 -7.65
CA ARG A 88 -13.95 -7.85 -8.74
C ARG A 88 -14.09 -6.38 -8.37
N ASN A 89 -15.29 -5.95 -7.97
CA ASN A 89 -15.57 -4.57 -7.64
C ASN A 89 -14.78 -4.11 -6.41
N GLU A 90 -14.62 -4.95 -5.39
CA GLU A 90 -13.77 -4.64 -4.22
C GLU A 90 -12.32 -4.36 -4.63
N ASN A 91 -11.74 -5.18 -5.51
CA ASN A 91 -10.39 -4.92 -6.03
C ASN A 91 -10.34 -3.61 -6.82
N LEU A 92 -11.32 -3.36 -7.71
CA LEU A 92 -11.33 -2.13 -8.51
C LEU A 92 -11.52 -0.88 -7.65
N ASP A 93 -12.33 -0.95 -6.59
CA ASP A 93 -12.52 0.14 -5.63
C ASP A 93 -11.24 0.41 -4.82
N HIS A 94 -10.52 -0.64 -4.40
CA HIS A 94 -9.18 -0.47 -3.81
C HIS A 94 -8.23 0.20 -4.80
N SER A 95 -8.21 -0.25 -6.05
CA SER A 95 -7.40 0.36 -7.11
C SER A 95 -7.66 1.86 -7.26
N VAL A 96 -8.94 2.28 -7.28
CA VAL A 96 -9.32 3.69 -7.39
C VAL A 96 -8.81 4.52 -6.21
N LYS A 97 -8.92 4.00 -4.99
CA LYS A 97 -8.46 4.68 -3.75
C LYS A 97 -6.94 4.85 -3.74
N GLU A 98 -6.21 3.80 -4.11
CA GLU A 98 -4.75 3.82 -4.18
C GLU A 98 -4.23 4.84 -5.21
N PHE A 99 -4.85 4.90 -6.40
CA PHE A 99 -4.50 5.92 -7.38
C PHE A 99 -4.88 7.32 -6.93
N GLN A 100 -6.03 7.50 -6.28
CA GLN A 100 -6.43 8.81 -5.74
C GLN A 100 -5.36 9.36 -4.78
N TYR A 101 -4.83 8.50 -3.90
CA TYR A 101 -3.82 8.89 -2.92
C TYR A 101 -2.59 9.55 -3.57
N VAL A 102 -2.07 8.97 -4.66
CA VAL A 102 -0.89 9.50 -5.36
C VAL A 102 -1.24 10.69 -6.24
N ILE A 103 -2.45 10.75 -6.80
CA ILE A 103 -2.93 11.90 -7.59
C ILE A 103 -3.00 13.17 -6.75
N ASP A 104 -3.38 13.03 -5.48
CA ASP A 104 -3.49 14.14 -4.53
C ASP A 104 -2.12 14.64 -4.01
N ARG A 105 -1.07 13.82 -4.12
CA ARG A 105 0.26 14.11 -3.55
C ARG A 105 1.33 14.40 -4.58
N TRP A 106 1.24 13.82 -5.76
CA TRP A 106 2.19 14.10 -6.83
C TRP A 106 1.87 15.43 -7.50
N PRO A 107 2.89 16.18 -7.95
CA PRO A 107 2.67 17.45 -8.63
C PRO A 107 1.95 17.23 -9.97
N ALA A 108 1.19 18.24 -10.43
CA ALA A 108 0.48 18.19 -11.71
C ALA A 108 1.39 17.87 -12.91
N SER A 109 2.65 18.31 -12.86
CA SER A 109 3.69 18.06 -13.87
C SER A 109 4.30 16.66 -13.81
N SER A 110 3.98 15.86 -12.78
CA SER A 110 4.51 14.50 -12.65
C SER A 110 4.01 13.60 -13.79
N PRO A 111 4.90 12.92 -14.53
CA PRO A 111 4.47 11.90 -15.48
C PRO A 111 3.78 10.72 -14.78
N TYR A 112 4.17 10.42 -13.53
CA TYR A 112 3.54 9.37 -12.73
C TYR A 112 2.12 9.74 -12.30
N ARG A 113 1.85 11.02 -12.03
CA ARG A 113 0.47 11.48 -11.77
C ARG A 113 -0.43 11.30 -12.97
N LYS A 114 0.06 11.60 -14.18
CA LYS A 114 -0.69 11.34 -15.41
C LYS A 114 -1.02 9.85 -15.57
N GLN A 115 -0.04 8.98 -15.37
CA GLN A 115 -0.26 7.52 -15.43
C GLN A 115 -1.26 7.04 -14.37
N ALA A 116 -1.19 7.57 -13.14
CA ALA A 116 -2.15 7.25 -12.09
C ALA A 116 -3.58 7.69 -12.45
N LEU A 117 -3.76 8.87 -13.07
CA LEU A 117 -5.07 9.34 -13.54
C LEU A 117 -5.66 8.38 -14.60
N GLU A 118 -4.86 8.00 -15.59
CA GLU A 118 -5.28 7.08 -16.66
C GLU A 118 -5.66 5.70 -16.10
N ALA A 119 -4.84 5.17 -15.19
CA ALA A 119 -5.11 3.90 -14.53
C ALA A 119 -6.34 3.96 -13.62
N GLN A 120 -6.55 5.07 -12.90
CA GLN A 120 -7.76 5.28 -12.09
C GLN A 120 -9.01 5.32 -12.97
N GLN A 121 -8.97 6.04 -14.09
CA GLN A 121 -10.10 6.11 -15.02
C GLN A 121 -10.43 4.71 -15.55
N ARG A 122 -9.42 3.93 -15.92
CA ARG A 122 -9.60 2.54 -16.32
C ARG A 122 -10.27 1.69 -15.23
N ALA A 123 -9.83 1.80 -13.98
CA ALA A 123 -10.45 1.09 -12.86
C ALA A 123 -11.93 1.47 -12.70
N ARG A 124 -12.26 2.77 -12.73
CA ARG A 124 -13.65 3.27 -12.65
C ARG A 124 -14.53 2.74 -13.77
N LEU A 125 -14.02 2.71 -15.01
CA LEU A 125 -14.76 2.18 -16.17
C LEU A 125 -15.05 0.68 -16.03
N LEU A 126 -14.16 -0.08 -15.38
CA LEU A 126 -14.35 -1.50 -15.15
C LEU A 126 -15.34 -1.79 -14.01
N THR A 127 -15.42 -0.93 -12.98
CA THR A 127 -16.39 -1.10 -11.88
C THR A 127 -17.84 -0.94 -12.37
N MET A 128 -18.07 -0.14 -13.42
CA MET A 128 -19.39 0.11 -13.99
C MET A 128 -19.90 -1.02 -14.91
N ARG A 129 -19.10 -2.07 -15.16
CA ARG A 129 -19.45 -3.23 -16.00
C ARG A 129 -19.87 -4.44 -15.15
#